data_AF-A0A315B2N0-F1
#
_entry.id   AF-A0A315B2N0-F1
#
_cell.length_a   1.000
_cell.length_b   1.000
_cell.length_c   1.000
_cell.angle_alpha   90.00
_cell.angle_beta   90.00
_cell.angle_gamma   90.00
#
_symmetry.space_group_name_H-M   'P 1'
#
loop_
_entity.id
_entity.type
_entity.pdbx_description
1 polymer ?
#
loop_
_entity_poly.entity_id
_entity_poly.type
_entity_poly.pdbx_seq_one_letter_code
_entity_poly.pdbx_strand_id
1 'polypeptide(L)'
;MEAPLLPAVNGDDVQDYEPVKSWKDARSVTWKETQKLWKIAGPIAFTIICNFGTNSVSTMFVGHLGNVQLSAVSIALSVIGTFSFGFLLSKDIWAFVKLSLESAVMLCLEIWYMMSIIILTGHLGNAVISVDSLSICMNLNGWEAMLFIGINAAISVRVSNELGLGRPRAAKYAVCVTVLQSLLIGIVCMIVILITKDYFSVIFTSNAELQQAVAKLAFLLGITMVLNSVQPVISGVAIGGGWQGLVAYINLGCYYVFGLPLGFLLGYKANWGVKGIWGGMICGTALQTLLLLIVLYRTNWNKEVEQSSERMKKWGGQNVEDEKIANNRI
;
A
#
# COMPACT_ATOMS: atom_id res chain seq x y z
N MET A 1 4.48 -25.57 11.74
CA MET A 1 3.32 -25.04 12.49
C MET A 1 3.82 -23.90 13.36
N GLU A 2 3.81 -22.67 12.85
CA GLU A 2 3.96 -21.50 13.71
C GLU A 2 2.58 -21.13 14.24
N ALA A 3 2.49 -20.91 15.56
CA ALA A 3 1.25 -20.55 16.24
C ALA A 3 0.72 -19.21 15.71
N PRO A 4 -0.61 -19.01 15.68
CA PRO A 4 -1.18 -17.70 15.35
C PRO A 4 -0.60 -16.63 16.29
N LEU A 5 -0.18 -15.50 15.72
CA LEU A 5 0.41 -14.35 16.45
C LEU A 5 -0.51 -13.72 17.50
N LEU A 6 -1.77 -14.16 17.59
CA LEU A 6 -2.70 -13.81 18.64
C LEU A 6 -2.99 -15.07 19.46
N PRO A 7 -2.70 -15.09 20.78
CA PRO A 7 -3.21 -16.15 21.64
C PRO A 7 -4.75 -16.13 21.55
N ALA A 8 -5.37 -17.29 21.37
CA ALA A 8 -6.82 -17.41 21.45
C ALA A 8 -7.26 -16.90 22.82
N VAL A 9 -7.91 -15.73 22.86
CA VAL A 9 -8.18 -15.05 24.13
C VAL A 9 -9.37 -15.70 24.83
N ASN A 10 -10.24 -16.42 24.10
CA ASN A 10 -11.29 -17.28 24.66
C ASN A 10 -11.68 -18.36 23.64
N GLY A 11 -12.29 -19.47 24.09
CA GLY A 11 -12.77 -20.58 23.23
C GLY A 11 -13.76 -20.21 22.12
N ASP A 12 -14.18 -18.94 22.05
CA ASP A 12 -15.00 -18.36 20.98
C ASP A 12 -14.19 -17.96 19.73
N ASP A 13 -12.85 -17.89 19.83
CA ASP A 13 -11.95 -17.45 18.74
C ASP A 13 -11.70 -18.53 17.69
N VAL A 14 -12.39 -19.69 17.72
CA VAL A 14 -12.24 -20.79 16.73
C VAL A 14 -13.23 -20.66 15.56
N GLN A 15 -14.40 -20.06 15.78
CA GLN A 15 -15.54 -20.10 14.86
C GLN A 15 -15.63 -18.84 13.98
N ASP A 16 -15.95 -19.02 12.69
CA ASP A 16 -16.16 -17.90 11.76
C ASP A 16 -17.42 -17.08 12.12
N TYR A 17 -17.47 -15.81 11.74
CA TYR A 17 -18.58 -14.91 12.07
C TYR A 17 -19.92 -15.42 11.52
N GLU A 18 -21.03 -15.20 12.23
CA GLU A 18 -22.36 -15.36 11.65
C GLU A 18 -22.68 -14.30 10.58
N PRO A 19 -23.59 -14.57 9.63
CA PRO A 19 -24.01 -13.57 8.66
C PRO A 19 -24.68 -12.39 9.37
N VAL A 20 -24.19 -11.18 9.11
CA VAL A 20 -24.76 -9.93 9.64
C VAL A 20 -26.22 -9.78 9.19
N LYS A 21 -27.16 -9.73 10.15
CA LYS A 21 -28.61 -9.58 9.90
C LYS A 21 -29.15 -8.23 10.36
N SER A 22 -28.51 -7.60 11.35
CA SER A 22 -28.93 -6.32 11.92
C SER A 22 -27.84 -5.24 11.88
N TRP A 23 -28.25 -3.98 11.96
CA TRP A 23 -27.37 -2.83 12.14
C TRP A 23 -26.51 -2.93 13.42
N LYS A 24 -27.06 -3.54 14.48
CA LYS A 24 -26.32 -3.79 15.73
C LYS A 24 -25.18 -4.78 15.50
N ASP A 25 -25.43 -5.83 14.72
CA ASP A 25 -24.43 -6.84 14.36
C ASP A 25 -23.34 -6.20 13.49
N ALA A 26 -23.74 -5.41 12.50
CA ALA A 26 -22.81 -4.68 11.64
C ALA A 26 -21.87 -3.78 12.47
N ARG A 27 -22.43 -2.99 13.40
CA ARG A 27 -21.64 -2.13 14.30
C ARG A 27 -20.69 -2.92 15.19
N SER A 28 -21.17 -4.04 15.74
CA SER A 28 -20.36 -4.94 16.58
C SER A 28 -19.19 -5.54 15.81
N VAL A 29 -19.45 -6.08 14.61
CA VAL A 29 -18.43 -6.61 13.72
C VAL A 29 -17.45 -5.51 13.34
N THR A 30 -17.91 -4.36 12.85
CA THR A 30 -17.03 -3.23 12.51
C THR A 30 -16.13 -2.84 13.67
N TRP A 31 -16.65 -2.75 14.89
CA TRP A 31 -15.83 -2.42 16.07
C TRP A 31 -14.77 -3.48 16.38
N LYS A 32 -15.15 -4.76 16.40
CA LYS A 32 -14.21 -5.87 16.63
C LYS A 32 -13.10 -5.90 15.57
N GLU A 33 -13.50 -5.76 14.31
CA GLU A 33 -12.59 -5.74 13.16
C GLU A 33 -11.63 -4.53 13.21
N THR A 34 -12.14 -3.37 13.64
CA THR A 34 -11.31 -2.16 13.89
C THR A 34 -10.25 -2.43 14.94
N GLN A 35 -10.63 -3.00 16.08
CA GLN A 35 -9.68 -3.28 17.17
C GLN A 35 -8.61 -4.29 16.74
N LYS A 36 -9.01 -5.35 16.03
CA LYS A 36 -8.08 -6.35 15.50
C LYS A 36 -7.10 -5.74 14.50
N LEU A 37 -7.59 -4.88 13.60
CA LEU A 37 -6.76 -4.17 12.63
C LEU A 37 -5.75 -3.26 13.33
N TRP A 38 -6.19 -2.33 14.19
CA TRP A 38 -5.33 -1.31 14.79
C TRP A 38 -4.34 -1.85 15.82
N LYS A 39 -4.61 -3.02 16.43
CA LYS A 39 -3.62 -3.74 17.24
C LYS A 39 -2.37 -4.13 16.44
N ILE A 40 -2.51 -4.36 15.13
CA ILE A 40 -1.41 -4.68 14.22
C ILE A 40 -0.92 -3.42 13.50
N ALA A 41 -1.84 -2.64 12.92
CA ALA A 41 -1.52 -1.46 12.12
C ALA A 41 -0.87 -0.34 12.93
N GLY A 42 -1.28 -0.11 14.19
CA GLY A 42 -0.77 0.97 15.03
C GLY A 42 0.74 0.87 15.26
N PRO A 43 1.26 -0.24 15.85
CA PRO A 43 2.69 -0.41 16.04
C PRO A 43 3.50 -0.40 14.73
N ILE A 44 2.98 -1.01 13.66
CA ILE A 44 3.67 -1.04 12.36
C ILE A 44 3.74 0.37 11.75
N ALA A 45 2.62 1.09 11.68
CA ALA A 45 2.58 2.45 11.15
C ALA A 45 3.48 3.38 11.97
N PHE A 46 3.44 3.28 13.31
CA PHE A 46 4.34 4.03 14.18
C PHE A 46 5.81 3.73 13.86
N THR A 47 6.16 2.46 13.71
CA THR A 47 7.52 2.02 13.37
C THR A 47 7.96 2.57 12.01
N ILE A 48 7.10 2.51 10.98
CA ILE A 48 7.39 3.04 9.64
C ILE A 48 7.56 4.55 9.68
N ILE A 49 6.67 5.28 10.36
CA ILE A 49 6.74 6.73 10.51
C ILE A 49 8.01 7.14 11.27
N CYS A 50 8.33 6.45 12.37
CA CYS A 50 9.56 6.67 13.11
C CYS A 50 10.79 6.39 12.23
N ASN A 51 10.81 5.30 11.47
CA ASN A 51 11.92 4.97 10.58
C ASN A 51 12.07 6.01 9.44
N PHE A 52 10.96 6.48 8.87
CA PHE A 52 10.97 7.56 7.89
C PHE A 52 11.51 8.86 8.51
N GLY A 53 11.09 9.18 9.73
CA GLY A 53 11.62 10.29 10.53
C GLY A 53 13.11 10.16 10.83
N THR A 54 13.58 8.98 11.26
CA THR A 54 14.99 8.70 11.53
C THR A 54 15.83 8.82 10.25
N ASN A 55 15.35 8.33 9.11
CA ASN A 55 16.03 8.50 7.82
C ASN A 55 16.06 9.97 7.38
N SER A 56 14.98 10.71 7.62
CA SER A 56 14.90 12.15 7.32
C SER A 56 15.88 12.95 8.20
N VAL A 57 15.95 12.67 9.49
CA VAL A 57 16.90 13.31 10.42
C VAL A 57 18.34 12.91 10.09
N SER A 58 18.60 11.62 9.81
CA SER A 58 19.94 11.12 9.49
C SER A 58 20.48 11.73 8.20
N THR A 59 19.67 11.83 7.15
CA THR A 59 20.09 12.47 5.90
C THR A 59 20.31 13.98 6.06
N MET A 60 19.55 14.64 6.94
CA MET A 60 19.75 16.05 7.29
C MET A 60 21.11 16.31 7.97
N PHE A 61 21.52 15.46 8.91
CA PHE A 61 22.82 15.58 9.58
C PHE A 61 24.00 15.10 8.71
N VAL A 62 23.82 14.01 7.96
CA VAL A 62 24.88 13.48 7.08
C VAL A 62 25.09 14.40 5.86
N GLY A 63 24.06 15.10 5.39
CA GLY A 63 24.18 16.13 4.36
C GLY A 63 25.10 17.28 4.75
N HIS A 64 25.30 17.56 6.05
CA HIS A 64 26.28 18.54 6.53
C HIS A 64 27.72 17.99 6.60
N LEU A 65 27.92 16.68 6.52
CA LEU A 65 29.24 16.02 6.56
C LEU A 65 29.86 15.84 5.16
N GLY A 66 29.05 15.86 4.10
CA GLY A 66 29.51 15.81 2.71
C GLY A 66 28.78 14.78 1.84
N ASN A 67 28.83 14.98 0.52
CA ASN A 67 28.08 14.19 -0.46
C ASN A 67 28.49 12.69 -0.53
N VAL A 68 29.76 12.40 -0.22
CA VAL A 68 30.30 11.03 -0.25
C VAL A 68 29.79 10.21 0.93
N GLN A 69 29.73 10.82 2.12
CA GLN A 69 29.22 10.21 3.34
C GLN A 69 27.71 9.96 3.24
N LEU A 70 26.97 10.90 2.64
CA LEU A 70 25.54 10.75 2.38
C LEU A 70 25.24 9.56 1.45
N SER A 71 26.04 9.41 0.39
CA SER A 71 25.90 8.30 -0.55
C SER A 71 26.28 6.96 0.09
N ALA A 72 27.38 6.92 0.85
CA ALA A 72 27.85 5.71 1.52
C ALA A 72 26.86 5.18 2.57
N VAL A 73 26.29 6.06 3.40
CA VAL A 73 25.32 5.69 4.44
C VAL A 73 24.00 5.22 3.83
N SER A 74 23.52 5.88 2.77
CA SER A 74 22.30 5.49 2.06
C SER A 74 22.42 4.09 1.44
N ILE A 75 23.59 3.76 0.87
CA ILE A 75 23.88 2.44 0.32
C ILE A 75 23.98 1.40 1.45
N ALA A 76 24.68 1.69 2.53
CA ALA A 76 24.85 0.75 3.65
C ALA A 76 23.52 0.39 4.32
N LEU A 77 22.65 1.36 4.55
CA LEU A 77 21.31 1.14 5.10
C LEU A 77 20.43 0.29 4.18
N SER A 78 20.48 0.55 2.87
CA SER A 78 19.73 -0.22 1.86
C SER A 78 20.20 -1.68 1.79
N VAL A 79 21.51 -1.92 1.87
CA VAL A 79 22.09 -3.25 1.80
C VAL A 79 21.82 -4.05 3.07
N ILE A 80 22.11 -3.51 4.26
CA ILE A 80 21.99 -4.24 5.53
C ILE A 80 20.52 -4.57 5.86
N GLY A 81 19.60 -3.63 5.58
CA GLY A 81 18.17 -3.84 5.77
C GLY A 81 17.63 -4.98 4.88
N THR A 82 18.06 -5.04 3.62
CA THR A 82 17.60 -6.07 2.67
C THR A 82 18.26 -7.43 2.93
N PHE A 83 19.53 -7.45 3.32
CA PHE A 83 20.30 -8.67 3.53
C PHE A 83 19.88 -9.43 4.80
N SER A 84 19.48 -8.73 5.85
CA SER A 84 19.10 -9.32 7.14
C SER A 84 17.80 -10.15 7.07
N PHE A 85 16.84 -9.74 6.24
CA PHE A 85 15.61 -10.50 6.01
C PHE A 85 15.83 -11.74 5.14
N GLY A 86 16.82 -11.71 4.24
CA GLY A 86 17.13 -12.83 3.34
C GLY A 86 17.66 -14.08 4.06
N PHE A 87 18.37 -13.92 5.19
CA PHE A 87 19.01 -15.05 5.89
C PHE A 87 18.03 -15.86 6.77
N LEU A 88 16.91 -15.26 7.19
CA LEU A 88 15.90 -15.89 8.06
C LEU A 88 15.02 -16.94 7.34
N LEU A 89 15.02 -16.99 6.00
CA LEU A 89 14.04 -17.74 5.20
C LEU A 89 14.64 -18.90 4.40
N SER A 90 15.68 -19.55 4.92
CA SER A 90 16.53 -20.49 4.17
C SER A 90 15.96 -21.90 3.92
N LYS A 91 14.65 -22.11 3.97
CA LYS A 91 14.01 -23.37 3.57
C LYS A 91 12.76 -23.07 2.74
N ASP A 92 12.87 -23.33 1.44
CA ASP A 92 11.91 -23.05 0.34
C ASP A 92 11.91 -21.65 -0.30
N ILE A 93 13.08 -21.29 -0.84
CA ILE A 93 13.34 -19.97 -1.44
C ILE A 93 12.57 -19.69 -2.74
N TRP A 94 12.26 -20.68 -3.58
CA TRP A 94 11.76 -20.37 -4.93
C TRP A 94 10.31 -19.88 -4.95
N ALA A 95 9.42 -20.49 -4.17
CA ALA A 95 8.04 -20.03 -4.04
C ALA A 95 7.98 -18.66 -3.36
N PHE A 96 8.78 -18.48 -2.30
CA PHE A 96 8.93 -17.20 -1.60
C PHE A 96 9.48 -16.10 -2.51
N VAL A 97 10.52 -16.38 -3.29
CA VAL A 97 11.11 -15.44 -4.26
C VAL A 97 10.10 -15.08 -5.33
N LYS A 98 9.33 -16.04 -5.87
CA LYS A 98 8.32 -15.73 -6.90
C LYS A 98 7.21 -14.81 -6.34
N LEU A 99 6.65 -15.13 -5.18
CA LEU A 99 5.60 -14.31 -4.54
C LEU A 99 6.12 -12.92 -4.14
N SER A 100 7.35 -12.85 -3.62
CA SER A 100 8.01 -11.61 -3.25
C SER A 100 8.35 -10.75 -4.47
N LEU A 101 8.76 -11.38 -5.58
CA LEU A 101 9.04 -10.68 -6.83
C LEU A 101 7.77 -10.06 -7.42
N GLU A 102 6.65 -10.79 -7.44
CA GLU A 102 5.37 -10.24 -7.90
C GLU A 102 4.91 -9.06 -7.03
N SER A 103 5.10 -9.15 -5.72
CA SER A 103 4.78 -8.06 -4.78
C SER A 103 5.71 -6.86 -4.99
N ALA A 104 7.01 -7.09 -5.20
CA ALA A 104 7.99 -6.05 -5.48
C ALA A 104 7.68 -5.34 -6.80
N VAL A 105 7.35 -6.08 -7.85
CA VAL A 105 6.94 -5.50 -9.15
C VAL A 105 5.69 -4.64 -9.00
N MET A 106 4.65 -5.14 -8.33
CA MET A 106 3.42 -4.39 -8.08
C MET A 106 3.71 -3.03 -7.39
N LEU A 107 4.51 -3.05 -6.32
CA LEU A 107 4.86 -1.87 -5.55
C LEU A 107 5.79 -0.91 -6.32
N CYS A 108 6.77 -1.44 -7.07
CA CYS A 108 7.61 -0.64 -7.94
C CYS A 108 6.80 0.08 -9.02
N LEU A 109 5.81 -0.59 -9.62
CA LEU A 109 4.93 0.04 -10.61
C LEU A 109 4.13 1.19 -10.00
N GLU A 110 3.67 1.07 -8.76
CA GLU A 110 2.98 2.15 -8.04
C GLU A 110 3.92 3.34 -7.76
N ILE A 111 5.13 3.08 -7.24
CA ILE A 111 6.11 4.12 -6.94
C ILE A 111 6.60 4.81 -8.21
N TRP A 112 7.00 4.05 -9.23
CA TRP A 112 7.54 4.60 -10.47
C TRP A 112 6.48 5.38 -11.25
N TYR A 113 5.23 4.95 -11.19
CA TYR A 113 4.14 5.73 -11.73
C TYR A 113 4.11 7.12 -11.09
N MET A 114 4.10 7.22 -9.76
CA MET A 114 4.14 8.52 -9.08
C MET A 114 5.44 9.29 -9.34
N MET A 115 6.60 8.65 -9.46
CA MET A 115 7.87 9.36 -9.76
C MET A 115 7.91 9.94 -11.18
N SER A 116 7.22 9.31 -12.13
CA SER A 116 7.17 9.79 -13.52
C SER A 116 6.55 11.18 -13.65
N ILE A 117 5.66 11.59 -12.72
CA ILE A 117 5.04 12.92 -12.74
C ILE A 117 6.08 14.03 -12.63
N ILE A 118 7.12 13.83 -11.82
CA ILE A 118 8.20 14.80 -11.61
C ILE A 118 9.03 14.90 -12.88
N ILE A 119 9.39 13.76 -13.48
CA ILE A 119 10.17 13.70 -14.72
C ILE A 119 9.42 14.41 -15.86
N LEU A 120 8.14 14.11 -16.06
CA LEU A 120 7.33 14.75 -17.09
C LEU A 120 7.21 16.26 -16.82
N THR A 121 6.92 16.63 -15.58
CA THR A 121 6.78 18.04 -15.20
C THR A 121 8.06 18.85 -15.40
N GLY A 122 9.24 18.23 -15.24
CA GLY A 122 10.54 18.87 -15.47
C GLY A 122 10.82 19.27 -16.93
N HIS A 123 10.04 18.77 -17.88
CA HIS A 123 10.17 19.13 -19.30
C HIS A 123 9.21 20.27 -19.73
N LEU A 124 8.45 20.85 -18.79
CA LEU A 124 7.58 22.00 -19.08
C LEU A 124 8.38 23.30 -19.13
N GLY A 125 7.90 24.30 -19.88
CA GLY A 125 8.59 25.61 -20.02
C GLY A 125 8.83 26.36 -18.71
N ASN A 126 7.99 26.13 -17.68
CA ASN A 126 8.16 26.65 -16.31
C ASN A 126 8.57 25.53 -15.35
N ALA A 127 9.57 24.73 -15.72
CA ALA A 127 9.97 23.51 -15.01
C ALA A 127 10.24 23.75 -13.52
N VAL A 128 10.94 24.83 -13.15
CA VAL A 128 11.31 25.11 -11.74
C VAL A 128 10.08 25.23 -10.85
N ILE A 129 9.19 26.20 -11.11
CA ILE A 129 7.97 26.39 -10.29
C ILE A 129 7.07 25.14 -10.32
N SER A 130 6.99 24.48 -11.47
CA SER A 130 6.15 23.31 -11.67
C SER A 130 6.63 22.09 -10.88
N VAL A 131 7.94 21.79 -10.94
CA VAL A 131 8.57 20.69 -10.22
C VAL A 131 8.62 20.98 -8.73
N ASP A 132 8.94 22.20 -8.32
CA ASP A 132 9.03 22.57 -6.91
C ASP A 132 7.66 22.50 -6.23
N SER A 133 6.60 23.03 -6.87
CA SER A 133 5.24 22.98 -6.31
C SER A 133 4.71 21.55 -6.22
N LEU A 134 5.01 20.73 -7.23
CA LEU A 134 4.70 19.30 -7.24
C LEU A 134 5.46 18.56 -6.13
N SER A 135 6.75 18.84 -5.95
CA SER A 135 7.58 18.20 -4.92
C SER A 135 7.10 18.49 -3.51
N ILE A 136 6.68 19.74 -3.24
CA ILE A 136 6.04 20.11 -1.96
C ILE A 136 4.76 19.28 -1.73
N CYS A 137 3.91 19.15 -2.75
CA CYS A 137 2.69 18.36 -2.65
C CYS A 137 2.98 16.85 -2.45
N MET A 138 3.96 16.31 -3.17
CA MET A 138 4.36 14.92 -3.08
C MET A 138 5.00 14.58 -1.73
N ASN A 139 5.68 15.54 -1.09
CA ASN A 139 6.19 15.39 0.27
C ASN A 139 5.05 15.15 1.27
N LEU A 140 3.98 15.94 1.20
CA LEU A 140 2.79 15.76 2.04
C LEU A 140 2.08 14.43 1.76
N ASN A 141 1.92 14.06 0.48
CA ASN A 141 1.40 12.76 0.10
C ASN A 141 2.27 11.61 0.64
N GLY A 142 3.59 11.81 0.75
CA GLY A 142 4.52 10.83 1.30
C GLY A 142 4.25 10.48 2.77
N TRP A 143 3.88 11.47 3.60
CA TRP A 143 3.49 11.23 5.00
C TRP A 143 2.25 10.36 5.12
N GLU A 144 1.23 10.65 4.31
CA GLU A 144 0.03 9.82 4.23
C GLU A 144 0.37 8.41 3.73
N ALA A 145 1.21 8.29 2.71
CA ALA A 145 1.63 7.00 2.19
C ALA A 145 2.28 6.11 3.26
N MET A 146 3.11 6.66 4.16
CA MET A 146 3.71 5.89 5.27
C MET A 146 2.67 5.29 6.21
N LEU A 147 1.60 6.03 6.52
CA LEU A 147 0.47 5.52 7.30
C LEU A 147 -0.19 4.34 6.59
N PHE A 148 -0.47 4.47 5.29
CA PHE A 148 -1.15 3.43 4.53
C PHE A 148 -0.28 2.22 4.19
N ILE A 149 1.05 2.35 4.13
CA ILE A 149 1.96 1.20 4.09
C ILE A 149 1.84 0.39 5.38
N GLY A 150 1.67 1.04 6.53
CA GLY A 150 1.42 0.35 7.80
C GLY A 150 0.09 -0.42 7.80
N ILE A 151 -0.98 0.19 7.26
CA ILE A 151 -2.29 -0.46 7.10
C ILE A 151 -2.20 -1.62 6.08
N ASN A 152 -1.48 -1.44 4.97
CA ASN A 152 -1.22 -2.47 3.96
C ASN A 152 -0.60 -3.72 4.59
N ALA A 153 0.46 -3.57 5.38
CA ALA A 153 1.11 -4.68 6.07
C ALA A 153 0.15 -5.37 7.05
N ALA A 154 -0.61 -4.59 7.82
CA ALA A 154 -1.56 -5.12 8.79
C ALA A 154 -2.69 -5.94 8.14
N ILE A 155 -3.31 -5.42 7.08
CA ILE A 155 -4.38 -6.14 6.38
C ILE A 155 -3.85 -7.36 5.63
N SER A 156 -2.62 -7.30 5.10
CA SER A 156 -1.96 -8.45 4.47
C SER A 156 -1.80 -9.62 5.44
N VAL A 157 -1.21 -9.37 6.61
CA VAL A 157 -1.08 -10.39 7.67
C VAL A 157 -2.44 -10.90 8.09
N ARG A 158 -3.41 -10.01 8.25
CA ARG A 158 -4.74 -10.36 8.74
C ARG A 158 -5.50 -11.24 7.76
N VAL A 159 -5.55 -10.87 6.48
CA VAL A 159 -6.21 -11.68 5.44
C VAL A 159 -5.51 -13.02 5.29
N SER A 160 -4.18 -13.05 5.30
CA SER A 160 -3.40 -14.29 5.23
C SER A 160 -3.76 -15.25 6.37
N ASN A 161 -3.81 -14.74 7.60
CA ASN A 161 -4.16 -15.53 8.79
C ASN A 161 -5.60 -16.05 8.74
N GLU A 162 -6.59 -15.19 8.42
CA GLU A 162 -8.00 -15.61 8.39
C GLU A 162 -8.26 -16.63 7.26
N LEU A 163 -7.58 -16.49 6.10
CA LEU A 163 -7.63 -17.48 5.03
C LEU A 163 -6.98 -18.81 5.46
N GLY A 164 -5.83 -18.76 6.14
CA GLY A 164 -5.14 -19.94 6.67
C GLY A 164 -5.93 -20.68 7.76
N LEU A 165 -6.72 -19.95 8.55
CA LEU A 165 -7.63 -20.50 9.56
C LEU A 165 -8.97 -21.00 8.98
N GLY A 166 -9.18 -20.85 7.67
CA GLY A 166 -10.41 -21.28 7.02
C GLY A 166 -11.64 -20.42 7.33
N ARG A 167 -11.45 -19.11 7.56
CA ARG A 167 -12.50 -18.16 7.96
C ARG A 167 -12.81 -17.15 6.86
N PRO A 168 -13.63 -17.54 5.87
CA PRO A 168 -13.91 -16.69 4.72
C PRO A 168 -14.68 -15.41 5.10
N ARG A 169 -15.55 -15.45 6.11
CA ARG A 169 -16.34 -14.26 6.50
C ARG A 169 -15.50 -13.28 7.31
N ALA A 170 -14.68 -13.76 8.24
CA ALA A 170 -13.71 -12.94 8.95
C ALA A 170 -12.76 -12.21 7.97
N ALA A 171 -12.23 -12.91 6.96
CA ALA A 171 -11.42 -12.28 5.91
C ALA A 171 -12.19 -11.20 5.16
N LYS A 172 -13.42 -11.49 4.70
CA LYS A 172 -14.28 -10.52 4.01
C LYS A 172 -14.58 -9.27 4.86
N TYR A 173 -14.94 -9.47 6.13
CA TYR A 173 -15.25 -8.36 7.03
C TYR A 173 -14.01 -7.52 7.36
N ALA A 174 -12.85 -8.16 7.52
CA ALA A 174 -11.57 -7.46 7.69
C ALA A 174 -11.28 -6.53 6.53
N VAL A 175 -11.43 -7.02 5.29
CA VAL A 175 -11.24 -6.20 4.09
C VAL A 175 -12.24 -5.06 4.02
N CYS A 176 -13.53 -5.35 4.17
CA CYS A 176 -14.58 -4.33 4.06
C CYS A 176 -14.40 -3.20 5.08
N VAL A 177 -14.14 -3.54 6.34
CA VAL A 177 -13.94 -2.55 7.41
C VAL A 177 -12.68 -1.73 7.17
N THR A 178 -11.59 -2.37 6.72
CA THR A 178 -10.33 -1.66 6.46
C THR A 178 -10.45 -0.70 5.28
N VAL A 179 -11.09 -1.11 4.18
CA VAL A 179 -11.35 -0.23 3.02
C VAL A 179 -12.21 0.97 3.43
N LEU A 180 -13.26 0.75 4.23
CA LEU A 180 -14.10 1.83 4.73
C LEU A 180 -13.33 2.81 5.62
N GLN A 181 -12.49 2.31 6.54
CA GLN A 181 -11.67 3.18 7.39
C GLN A 181 -10.63 3.96 6.60
N SER A 182 -9.97 3.29 5.66
CA SER A 182 -9.00 3.92 4.78
C SER A 182 -9.62 5.07 3.99
N LEU A 183 -10.80 4.85 3.39
CA LEU A 183 -11.54 5.89 2.70
C LEU A 183 -11.90 7.06 3.62
N LEU A 184 -12.34 6.79 4.85
CA LEU A 184 -12.64 7.84 5.83
C LEU A 184 -11.39 8.65 6.19
N ILE A 185 -10.25 7.99 6.40
CA ILE A 185 -8.97 8.66 6.69
C ILE A 185 -8.55 9.52 5.50
N GLY A 186 -8.60 8.98 4.28
CA GLY A 186 -8.26 9.74 3.06
C GLY A 186 -9.17 10.97 2.85
N ILE A 187 -10.47 10.85 3.13
CA ILE A 187 -11.41 11.99 3.09
C ILE A 187 -11.02 13.05 4.13
N VAL A 188 -10.66 12.64 5.35
CA VAL A 188 -10.19 13.56 6.39
C VAL A 188 -8.90 14.26 5.95
N CYS A 189 -7.93 13.53 5.41
CA CYS A 189 -6.69 14.09 4.85
C CYS A 189 -6.98 15.12 3.75
N MET A 190 -7.88 14.81 2.82
CA MET A 190 -8.32 15.73 1.77
C MET A 190 -8.93 17.01 2.37
N ILE A 191 -9.83 16.89 3.33
CA ILE A 191 -10.45 18.06 3.99
C ILE A 191 -9.39 18.93 4.65
N VAL A 192 -8.44 18.33 5.37
CA VAL A 192 -7.34 19.04 6.03
C VAL A 192 -6.47 19.80 5.01
N ILE A 193 -6.07 19.15 3.91
CA ILE A 193 -5.29 19.80 2.85
C ILE A 193 -6.06 20.94 2.18
N LEU A 194 -7.36 20.76 1.93
CA LEU A 194 -8.18 21.80 1.30
C LEU A 194 -8.39 23.01 2.22
N ILE A 195 -8.55 22.81 3.53
CA ILE A 195 -8.64 23.90 4.52
C ILE A 195 -7.31 24.65 4.63
N THR A 196 -6.19 23.91 4.60
CA THR A 196 -4.85 24.48 4.81
C THR A 196 -4.16 24.94 3.52
N LYS A 197 -4.84 24.83 2.36
CA LYS A 197 -4.24 24.97 1.03
C LYS A 197 -3.45 26.26 0.78
N ASP A 198 -3.85 27.35 1.43
CA ASP A 198 -3.22 28.67 1.24
C ASP A 198 -2.08 28.94 2.24
N TYR A 199 -1.88 28.05 3.22
CA TYR A 199 -0.97 28.28 4.35
C TYR A 199 0.12 27.22 4.49
N PHE A 200 -0.16 25.94 4.17
CA PHE A 200 0.81 24.88 4.45
C PHE A 200 2.12 25.04 3.66
N SER A 201 2.07 25.66 2.48
CA SER A 201 3.25 25.90 1.63
C SER A 201 4.23 26.90 2.24
N VAL A 202 3.79 27.75 3.16
CA VAL A 202 4.64 28.75 3.84
C VAL A 202 5.76 28.07 4.64
N ILE A 203 5.52 26.84 5.12
CA ILE A 203 6.50 26.03 5.86
C ILE A 203 7.65 25.59 4.93
N PHE A 204 7.39 25.46 3.63
CA PHE A 204 8.35 24.96 2.64
C PHE A 204 9.04 26.08 1.85
N THR A 205 8.40 27.23 1.65
CA THR A 205 8.94 28.30 0.81
C THR A 205 8.39 29.68 1.16
N SER A 206 9.23 30.71 1.00
CA SER A 206 8.86 32.12 1.11
C SER A 206 8.48 32.76 -0.24
N ASN A 207 8.58 32.03 -1.36
CA ASN A 207 8.25 32.56 -2.68
C ASN A 207 6.72 32.56 -2.91
N ALA A 208 6.13 33.74 -3.03
CA ALA A 208 4.69 33.93 -3.22
C ALA A 208 4.15 33.26 -4.50
N GLU A 209 4.90 33.25 -5.60
CA GLU A 209 4.51 32.59 -6.85
C GLU A 209 4.43 31.07 -6.66
N LEU A 210 5.41 30.50 -5.94
CA LEU A 210 5.45 29.07 -5.63
C LEU A 210 4.33 28.67 -4.67
N GLN A 211 4.06 29.47 -3.64
CA GLN A 211 2.93 29.25 -2.72
C GLN A 211 1.59 29.23 -3.48
N GLN A 212 1.37 30.17 -4.39
CA GLN A 212 0.15 30.21 -5.21
C GLN A 212 0.03 28.99 -6.14
N ALA A 213 1.15 28.52 -6.69
CA ALA A 213 1.18 27.29 -7.49
C ALA A 213 0.79 26.06 -6.66
N VAL A 214 1.34 25.91 -5.45
CA VAL A 214 1.00 24.84 -4.51
C VAL A 214 -0.48 24.89 -4.11
N ALA A 215 -1.01 26.07 -3.77
CA ALA A 215 -2.42 26.23 -3.40
C ALA A 215 -3.38 25.81 -4.54
N LYS A 216 -3.01 26.04 -5.80
CA LYS A 216 -3.77 25.58 -6.98
C LYS A 216 -3.69 24.06 -7.16
N LEU A 217 -2.56 23.44 -6.81
CA LEU A 217 -2.35 22.00 -6.90
C LEU A 217 -2.94 21.21 -5.72
N ALA A 218 -3.16 21.86 -4.57
CA ALA A 218 -3.72 21.24 -3.36
C ALA A 218 -5.06 20.53 -3.60
N PHE A 219 -5.87 20.98 -4.57
CA PHE A 219 -7.09 20.28 -4.96
C PHE A 219 -6.81 18.91 -5.59
N LEU A 220 -5.84 18.84 -6.50
CA LEU A 220 -5.41 17.57 -7.11
C LEU A 220 -4.73 16.67 -6.08
N LEU A 221 -3.98 17.25 -5.15
CA LEU A 221 -3.41 16.56 -4.00
C LEU A 221 -4.52 15.91 -3.17
N GLY A 222 -5.54 16.65 -2.74
CA GLY A 222 -6.63 16.11 -1.94
C GLY A 222 -7.35 14.91 -2.60
N ILE A 223 -7.63 15.00 -3.90
CA ILE A 223 -8.20 13.87 -4.67
C ILE A 223 -7.23 12.68 -4.69
N THR A 224 -5.94 12.95 -4.92
CA THR A 224 -4.88 11.93 -4.94
C THR A 224 -4.81 11.21 -3.58
N MET A 225 -4.91 11.94 -2.46
CA MET A 225 -4.88 11.38 -1.11
C MET A 225 -6.03 10.40 -0.86
N VAL A 226 -7.26 10.75 -1.29
CA VAL A 226 -8.41 9.84 -1.19
C VAL A 226 -8.18 8.56 -1.99
N LEU A 227 -7.75 8.66 -3.25
CA LEU A 227 -7.53 7.48 -4.08
C LEU A 227 -6.38 6.61 -3.54
N ASN A 228 -5.28 7.26 -3.13
CA ASN A 228 -4.11 6.60 -2.56
C ASN A 228 -4.35 6.03 -1.16
N SER A 229 -5.41 6.44 -0.46
CA SER A 229 -5.77 5.80 0.82
C SER A 229 -6.21 4.35 0.62
N VAL A 230 -7.00 4.09 -0.43
CA VAL A 230 -7.66 2.80 -0.67
C VAL A 230 -6.71 1.79 -1.30
N GLN A 231 -5.86 2.23 -2.23
CA GLN A 231 -5.01 1.34 -3.01
C GLN A 231 -4.09 0.45 -2.15
N PRO A 232 -3.32 0.98 -1.18
CA PRO A 232 -2.44 0.15 -0.36
C PRO A 232 -3.22 -0.88 0.45
N VAL A 233 -4.46 -0.60 0.85
CA VAL A 233 -5.30 -1.61 1.52
C VAL A 233 -5.56 -2.78 0.57
N ILE A 234 -5.98 -2.51 -0.66
CA ILE A 234 -6.27 -3.57 -1.63
C ILE A 234 -5.01 -4.33 -2.03
N SER A 235 -3.89 -3.64 -2.25
CA SER A 235 -2.59 -4.26 -2.50
C SER A 235 -2.19 -5.16 -1.32
N GLY A 236 -2.46 -4.74 -0.08
CA GLY A 236 -2.24 -5.56 1.12
C GLY A 236 -3.11 -6.81 1.14
N VAL A 237 -4.40 -6.69 0.80
CA VAL A 237 -5.30 -7.84 0.64
C VAL A 237 -4.82 -8.79 -0.46
N ALA A 238 -4.28 -8.25 -1.55
CA ALA A 238 -3.74 -9.03 -2.65
C ALA A 238 -2.51 -9.84 -2.23
N ILE A 239 -1.62 -9.24 -1.45
CA ILE A 239 -0.46 -9.93 -0.86
C ILE A 239 -0.94 -11.00 0.13
N GLY A 240 -1.88 -10.67 1.02
CA GLY A 240 -2.42 -11.61 2.02
C GLY A 240 -3.14 -12.81 1.41
N GLY A 241 -3.82 -12.63 0.27
CA GLY A 241 -4.44 -13.71 -0.51
C GLY A 241 -3.54 -14.36 -1.55
N GLY A 242 -2.33 -13.83 -1.76
CA GLY A 242 -1.35 -14.33 -2.75
C GLY A 242 -1.78 -14.19 -4.21
N TRP A 243 -2.47 -13.10 -4.56
CA TRP A 243 -2.99 -12.80 -5.90
C TRP A 243 -2.52 -11.42 -6.40
N GLN A 244 -1.40 -10.92 -5.84
CA GLN A 244 -0.77 -9.65 -6.24
C GLN A 244 -0.36 -9.58 -7.72
N GLY A 245 -0.13 -10.72 -8.39
CA GLY A 245 0.15 -10.74 -9.83
C GLY A 245 -1.00 -10.14 -10.66
N LEU A 246 -2.27 -10.40 -10.29
CA LEU A 246 -3.43 -9.79 -10.94
C LEU A 246 -3.41 -8.26 -10.77
N VAL A 247 -3.08 -7.79 -9.57
CA VAL A 247 -2.98 -6.35 -9.27
C VAL A 247 -1.85 -5.71 -10.08
N ALA A 248 -0.70 -6.36 -10.23
CA ALA A 248 0.40 -5.88 -11.07
C ALA A 248 -0.02 -5.71 -12.54
N TYR A 249 -0.79 -6.65 -13.10
CA TYR A 249 -1.33 -6.51 -14.47
C TYR A 249 -2.31 -5.34 -14.60
N ILE A 250 -3.20 -5.16 -13.61
CA ILE A 250 -4.13 -4.03 -13.60
C ILE A 250 -3.36 -2.71 -13.50
N ASN A 251 -2.33 -2.64 -12.65
CA ASN A 251 -1.45 -1.48 -12.52
C ASN A 251 -0.77 -1.15 -13.86
N LEU A 252 -0.20 -2.14 -14.57
CA LEU A 252 0.40 -1.92 -15.89
C LEU A 252 -0.59 -1.29 -16.88
N GLY A 253 -1.80 -1.83 -16.99
CA GLY A 253 -2.82 -1.30 -17.89
C GLY A 253 -3.28 0.11 -17.51
N CYS A 254 -3.64 0.32 -16.25
CA CYS A 254 -4.22 1.59 -15.83
C CYS A 254 -3.19 2.72 -15.77
N TYR A 255 -1.98 2.43 -15.29
CA TYR A 255 -0.95 3.45 -15.09
C TYR A 255 -0.19 3.74 -16.37
N TYR A 256 0.32 2.71 -17.04
CA TYR A 256 1.28 2.89 -18.13
C TYR A 256 0.63 2.89 -19.51
N VAL A 257 -0.46 2.14 -19.71
CA VAL A 257 -1.17 2.12 -20.99
C VAL A 257 -2.21 3.24 -21.07
N PHE A 258 -2.84 3.61 -19.96
CA PHE A 258 -3.89 4.63 -19.94
C PHE A 258 -3.44 5.95 -19.30
N GLY A 259 -3.07 5.93 -18.02
CA GLY A 259 -2.84 7.15 -17.24
C GLY A 259 -1.66 8.00 -17.71
N LEU A 260 -0.51 7.39 -18.02
CA LEU A 260 0.67 8.12 -18.52
C LEU A 260 0.43 8.75 -19.90
N PRO A 261 -0.06 8.02 -20.92
CA PRO A 261 -0.40 8.64 -22.21
C PRO A 261 -1.43 9.75 -22.08
N LEU A 262 -2.45 9.59 -21.22
CA LEU A 262 -3.43 10.64 -20.97
C LEU A 262 -2.80 11.87 -20.30
N GLY A 263 -1.95 11.68 -19.29
CA GLY A 263 -1.20 12.75 -18.63
C GLY A 263 -0.28 13.50 -19.60
N PHE A 264 0.41 12.79 -20.49
CA PHE A 264 1.23 13.39 -21.54
C PHE A 264 0.36 14.23 -22.51
N LEU A 265 -0.76 13.67 -22.97
CA LEU A 265 -1.66 14.36 -23.90
C LEU A 265 -2.25 15.64 -23.28
N LEU A 266 -2.75 15.57 -22.05
CA LEU A 266 -3.32 16.72 -21.36
C LEU A 266 -2.25 17.76 -20.97
N GLY A 267 -1.07 17.28 -20.55
CA GLY A 267 0.04 18.14 -20.14
C GLY A 267 0.62 18.96 -21.29
N TYR A 268 1.02 18.29 -22.38
CA TYR A 268 1.77 18.92 -23.48
C TYR A 268 0.87 19.31 -24.66
N LYS A 269 -0.04 18.45 -25.10
CA LYS A 269 -0.86 18.72 -26.31
C LYS A 269 -2.02 19.67 -26.01
N ALA A 270 -2.68 19.50 -24.87
CA ALA A 270 -3.74 20.41 -24.42
C ALA A 270 -3.21 21.65 -23.67
N ASN A 271 -1.89 21.76 -23.46
CA ASN A 271 -1.23 22.86 -22.73
C ASN A 271 -1.77 23.10 -21.30
N TRP A 272 -2.27 22.06 -20.62
CA TRP A 272 -2.71 22.17 -19.22
C TRP A 272 -1.54 22.05 -18.22
N GLY A 273 -0.32 21.82 -18.70
CA GLY A 273 0.90 21.75 -17.90
C GLY A 273 0.80 20.70 -16.79
N VAL A 274 1.29 21.03 -15.59
CA VAL A 274 1.29 20.13 -14.42
C VAL A 274 -0.10 19.60 -14.09
N LYS A 275 -1.12 20.44 -14.20
CA LYS A 275 -2.51 20.05 -13.90
C LYS A 275 -3.00 18.99 -14.89
N GLY A 276 -2.60 19.10 -16.16
CA GLY A 276 -2.91 18.10 -17.18
C GLY A 276 -2.21 16.77 -16.92
N ILE A 277 -0.91 16.80 -16.62
CA ILE A 277 -0.12 15.60 -16.33
C ILE A 277 -0.70 14.89 -15.10
N TRP A 278 -0.84 15.61 -13.99
CA TRP A 278 -1.34 15.06 -12.75
C TRP A 278 -2.80 14.60 -12.88
N GLY A 279 -3.65 15.38 -13.54
CA GLY A 279 -5.04 15.00 -13.79
C GLY A 279 -5.16 13.71 -14.61
N GLY A 280 -4.38 13.55 -15.68
CA GLY A 280 -4.34 12.32 -16.46
C GLY A 280 -3.86 11.11 -15.64
N MET A 281 -2.90 11.33 -14.74
CA MET A 281 -2.45 10.28 -13.84
C MET A 281 -3.49 9.90 -12.77
N ILE A 282 -4.18 10.89 -12.20
CA ILE A 282 -5.32 10.66 -11.29
C ILE A 282 -6.40 9.83 -11.98
N CYS A 283 -6.66 10.03 -13.27
CA CYS A 283 -7.59 9.20 -14.02
C CYS A 283 -7.13 7.73 -14.11
N GLY A 284 -5.83 7.48 -14.28
CA GLY A 284 -5.24 6.13 -14.24
C GLY A 284 -5.37 5.48 -12.87
N THR A 285 -5.03 6.23 -11.82
CA THR A 285 -5.23 5.87 -10.40
C THR A 285 -6.71 5.53 -10.10
N ALA A 286 -7.64 6.36 -10.54
CA ALA A 286 -9.08 6.15 -10.33
C ALA A 286 -9.60 4.91 -11.06
N LEU A 287 -9.19 4.70 -12.32
CA LEU A 287 -9.54 3.51 -13.10
C LEU A 287 -9.02 2.24 -12.43
N GLN A 288 -7.77 2.25 -11.98
CA GLN A 288 -7.16 1.14 -11.25
C GLN A 288 -7.96 0.83 -9.98
N THR A 289 -8.28 1.85 -9.19
CA THR A 289 -9.00 1.66 -7.92
C THR A 289 -10.39 1.11 -8.16
N LEU A 290 -11.08 1.57 -9.19
CA LEU A 290 -12.38 1.03 -9.59
C LEU A 290 -12.28 -0.46 -9.97
N LEU A 291 -11.32 -0.84 -10.80
CA LEU A 291 -11.14 -2.24 -11.20
C LEU A 291 -10.80 -3.13 -10.00
N LEU A 292 -9.93 -2.66 -9.11
CA LEU A 292 -9.59 -3.39 -7.88
C LEU A 292 -10.77 -3.54 -6.93
N LEU A 293 -11.61 -2.52 -6.77
CA LEU A 293 -12.84 -2.62 -5.98
C LEU A 293 -13.84 -3.62 -6.60
N ILE A 294 -13.96 -3.66 -7.93
CA ILE A 294 -14.78 -4.66 -8.63
C ILE A 294 -14.24 -6.06 -8.38
N VAL A 295 -12.92 -6.23 -8.47
CA VAL A 295 -12.25 -7.51 -8.20
C VAL A 295 -12.54 -7.97 -6.78
N LEU A 296 -12.34 -7.11 -5.77
CA LEU A 296 -12.67 -7.41 -4.36
C LEU A 296 -14.15 -7.75 -4.14
N TYR A 297 -15.05 -7.03 -4.80
CA TYR A 297 -16.48 -7.29 -4.71
C TYR A 297 -16.87 -8.67 -5.28
N ARG A 298 -16.19 -9.09 -6.35
CA ARG A 298 -16.43 -10.39 -7.01
C ARG A 298 -15.66 -11.55 -6.37
N THR A 299 -14.74 -11.30 -5.44
CA THR A 299 -13.97 -12.34 -4.77
C THR A 299 -14.88 -13.28 -3.99
N ASN A 300 -14.81 -14.57 -4.35
CA ASN A 300 -15.45 -15.62 -3.58
C ASN A 300 -14.49 -16.07 -2.47
N TRP A 301 -14.68 -15.50 -1.27
CA TRP A 301 -13.86 -15.78 -0.10
C TRP A 301 -13.82 -17.25 0.32
N ASN A 302 -14.87 -18.04 0.03
CA ASN A 302 -14.86 -19.49 0.28
C ASN A 302 -13.85 -20.20 -0.63
N LYS A 303 -13.78 -19.79 -1.90
CA LYS A 303 -12.82 -20.32 -2.87
C LYS A 303 -11.39 -19.90 -2.53
N GLU A 304 -11.19 -18.68 -2.05
CA GLU A 304 -9.87 -18.21 -1.59
C GLU A 304 -9.35 -19.02 -0.40
N VAL A 305 -10.23 -19.39 0.53
CA VAL A 305 -9.89 -20.30 1.64
C VAL A 305 -9.45 -21.68 1.12
N GLU A 306 -10.20 -22.25 0.18
CA GLU A 306 -9.87 -23.54 -0.43
C GLU A 306 -8.49 -23.48 -1.12
N GLN A 307 -8.26 -22.46 -1.94
CA GLN A 307 -6.98 -22.25 -2.62
C GLN A 307 -5.81 -21.98 -1.64
N SER A 308 -6.07 -21.30 -0.52
CA SER A 308 -5.07 -21.09 0.53
C SER A 308 -4.72 -22.42 1.21
N SER A 309 -5.73 -23.25 1.52
CA SER A 309 -5.51 -24.59 2.07
C SER A 309 -4.72 -25.49 1.11
N GLU A 310 -5.01 -25.47 -0.19
CA GLU A 310 -4.23 -26.19 -1.19
C GLU A 310 -2.77 -25.72 -1.26
N ARG A 311 -2.55 -24.40 -1.23
CA ARG A 311 -1.20 -23.81 -1.18
C ARG A 311 -0.44 -24.26 0.07
N MET A 312 -1.09 -24.26 1.24
CA MET A 312 -0.51 -24.76 2.48
C MET A 312 -0.21 -26.27 2.43
N LYS A 313 -1.06 -27.10 1.84
CA LYS A 313 -0.80 -28.55 1.70
C LYS A 313 0.41 -28.81 0.80
N LYS A 314 0.51 -28.07 -0.31
CA LYS A 314 1.65 -28.17 -1.25
C LYS A 314 2.97 -27.73 -0.62
N TRP A 315 2.95 -26.77 0.31
CA TRP A 315 4.15 -26.21 0.94
C TRP A 315 4.46 -26.80 2.32
N GLY A 316 3.48 -27.40 2.99
CA GLY A 316 3.59 -27.99 4.33
C GLY A 316 4.19 -29.38 4.36
N GLY A 317 4.63 -29.93 3.22
CA GLY A 317 5.41 -31.17 3.18
C GLY A 317 4.64 -32.46 3.54
N GLN A 318 3.31 -32.45 3.60
CA GLN A 318 2.53 -33.67 3.93
C GLN A 318 2.74 -34.81 2.91
N ASN A 319 3.13 -34.50 1.67
CA ASN A 319 3.47 -35.52 0.68
C ASN A 319 4.73 -36.36 1.07
N VAL A 320 5.59 -35.88 1.98
CA VAL A 320 6.81 -36.61 2.40
C VAL A 320 6.58 -37.48 3.64
N GLU A 321 5.63 -37.12 4.51
CA GLU A 321 5.29 -37.93 5.68
C GLU A 321 4.36 -39.10 5.32
N ASP A 322 3.41 -38.90 4.41
CA ASP A 322 2.51 -39.96 3.97
C ASP A 322 3.25 -41.03 3.12
N GLU A 323 4.22 -40.62 2.29
CA GLU A 323 5.09 -41.57 1.57
C GLU A 323 6.07 -42.31 2.49
N LYS A 324 6.61 -41.65 3.54
CA LYS A 324 7.51 -42.32 4.51
C LYS A 324 6.76 -43.30 5.41
N ILE A 325 5.51 -42.99 5.80
CA ILE A 325 4.68 -43.90 6.60
C ILE A 325 4.20 -45.08 5.75
N ALA A 326 3.93 -44.87 4.46
CA ALA A 326 3.60 -45.94 3.52
C ALA A 326 4.81 -46.87 3.24
N ASN A 327 6.02 -46.32 3.08
CA ASN A 327 7.23 -47.12 2.82
C ASN A 327 7.83 -47.80 4.05
N ASN A 328 7.53 -47.36 5.28
CA ASN A 328 7.95 -48.03 6.52
C ASN A 328 7.01 -49.15 6.98
N ARG A 329 5.95 -49.46 6.20
CA ARG A 329 5.01 -50.56 6.46
C ARG A 329 5.15 -51.73 5.48
N ILE A 330 6.23 -51.77 4.70
CA ILE A 330 6.57 -52.88 3.78
C ILE A 330 7.86 -53.55 4.27
#